data_AF-A0A1V6K849-F1
#
_entry.id   AF-A0A1V6K849-F1
#
_cell.length_a   1.000
_cell.length_b   1.000
_cell.length_c   1.000
_cell.angle_alpha   90.00
_cell.angle_beta   90.00
_cell.angle_gamma   90.00
#
_symmetry.space_group_name_H-M   'P 1'
#
loop_
_entity.id
_entity.type
_entity.pdbx_description
1 polymer ?
#
loop_
_entity_poly.entity_id
_entity_poly.type
_entity_poly.pdbx_seq_one_letter_code
_entity_poly.pdbx_strand_id
1 'polypeptide(L)'
;MGWADLLFQLKIPYASEEAVALAAKLMEFIDFYAKERSSELAQEKGAFPNFQESIYATGYLKREKISQPWDSLKEKIKKEGIRNATLTTIAPTGTISMIADTSSGIEPQFSLAYVKNVMDGEKLIYVNKYLQKALEEKGIYNNKLLDEILTRGSLAGIEGIPDDLKKVFQTAHDISPEWHIRMQAAFQKYTDNAVSKTINFPNSATVEDIQSAYELAYHLGCKGVTVYRDGSRESQVLYLGTQTTSPEKTDKKVAPRTRPEITKGITQRLETGCGHMYVTINTDAQGACEVFIQMGKVGGCASAQLEAIARLVSLALRSQIKIESITRQLKGIRCQSPMWNKGKMITSCGDAVGQALEQFVTLYTKGQIQAGELSVENENPGSHQSVGNGFALCPDCGNTIEHAEGCLKCPACGWSKC
;
A
#
# COMPACT_ATOMS: atom_id res chain seq x y z
N MET A 1 -6.70 -18.15 16.96
CA MET A 1 -5.28 -17.76 17.18
C MET A 1 -4.71 -18.58 18.31
N GLY A 2 -3.39 -18.66 18.43
CA GLY A 2 -2.68 -19.42 19.46
C GLY A 2 -2.55 -20.92 19.20
N TRP A 3 -2.73 -21.38 17.96
CA TRP A 3 -2.67 -22.81 17.64
C TRP A 3 -1.28 -23.41 17.87
N ALA A 4 -0.22 -22.78 17.36
CA ALA A 4 1.15 -23.28 17.54
C ALA A 4 1.55 -23.31 19.02
N ASP A 5 1.17 -22.28 19.77
CA ASP A 5 1.45 -22.18 21.19
C ASP A 5 0.71 -23.22 22.03
N LEU A 6 -0.52 -23.60 21.63
CA LEU A 6 -1.23 -24.72 22.23
C LEU A 6 -0.47 -26.03 22.00
N LEU A 7 0.01 -26.25 20.77
CA LEU A 7 0.79 -27.45 20.44
C LEU A 7 2.12 -27.51 21.22
N PHE A 8 2.81 -26.38 21.41
CA PHE A 8 4.01 -26.33 22.25
C PHE A 8 3.73 -26.73 23.70
N GLN A 9 2.63 -26.23 24.27
CA GLN A 9 2.22 -26.59 25.64
C GLN A 9 1.89 -28.07 25.79
N LEU A 10 1.23 -28.65 24.79
CA LEU A 10 0.89 -30.07 24.75
C LEU A 10 2.07 -30.96 24.33
N LYS A 11 3.20 -30.37 23.91
CA LYS A 11 4.37 -31.06 23.37
C LYS A 11 4.03 -31.91 22.14
N ILE A 12 3.13 -31.40 21.29
CA ILE A 12 2.70 -32.05 20.05
C ILE A 12 3.39 -31.36 18.86
N PRO A 13 4.12 -32.09 17.99
CA PRO A 13 4.68 -31.53 16.76
C PRO A 13 3.58 -31.00 15.82
N TYR A 14 3.77 -29.83 15.23
CA TYR A 14 2.81 -29.26 14.28
C TYR A 14 2.60 -30.17 13.06
N ALA A 15 3.69 -30.70 12.52
CA ALA A 15 3.69 -31.65 11.41
C ALA A 15 3.45 -33.09 11.90
N SER A 16 2.27 -33.35 12.46
CA SER A 16 1.88 -34.69 12.93
C SER A 16 0.39 -34.98 12.74
N GLU A 17 0.05 -36.27 12.61
CA GLU A 17 -1.34 -36.72 12.57
C GLU A 17 -2.08 -36.40 13.88
N GLU A 18 -1.37 -36.41 15.01
CA GLU A 18 -1.93 -36.02 16.31
C GLU A 18 -2.41 -34.55 16.30
N ALA A 19 -1.58 -33.63 15.79
CA ALA A 19 -1.94 -32.23 15.68
C ALA A 19 -3.10 -32.02 14.70
N VAL A 20 -3.12 -32.72 13.55
CA VAL A 20 -4.20 -32.67 12.56
C VAL A 20 -5.53 -33.17 13.17
N ALA A 21 -5.50 -34.27 13.90
CA ALA A 21 -6.67 -34.81 14.59
C ALA A 21 -7.19 -33.86 15.68
N LEU A 22 -6.27 -33.26 16.46
CA LEU A 22 -6.61 -32.28 17.48
C LEU A 22 -7.21 -31.01 16.87
N ALA A 23 -6.67 -30.52 15.75
CA ALA A 23 -7.20 -29.38 15.02
C ALA A 23 -8.64 -29.61 14.58
N ALA A 24 -8.92 -30.77 13.99
CA ALA A 24 -10.26 -31.14 13.57
C ALA A 24 -11.23 -31.22 14.77
N LYS A 25 -10.82 -31.85 15.88
CA LYS A 25 -11.62 -31.93 17.10
C LYS A 25 -11.89 -30.56 17.73
N LEU A 26 -10.90 -29.70 17.78
CA LEU A 26 -11.04 -28.34 18.31
C LEU A 26 -11.99 -27.50 17.46
N MET A 27 -11.84 -27.56 16.14
CA MET A 27 -12.71 -26.80 15.25
C MET A 27 -14.14 -27.37 15.20
N GLU A 28 -14.31 -28.69 15.31
CA GLU A 28 -15.63 -29.31 15.50
C GLU A 28 -16.33 -28.75 16.73
N PHE A 29 -15.63 -28.70 17.87
CA PHE A 29 -16.17 -28.13 19.10
C PHE A 29 -16.63 -26.68 18.89
N ILE A 30 -15.78 -25.84 18.30
CA ILE A 30 -16.09 -24.42 18.06
C ILE A 30 -17.33 -24.28 17.15
N ASP A 31 -17.37 -25.02 16.04
CA ASP A 31 -18.45 -24.90 15.06
C ASP A 31 -19.78 -25.43 15.61
N PHE A 32 -19.75 -26.53 16.36
CA PHE A 32 -20.93 -27.11 16.97
C PHE A 32 -21.59 -26.12 17.93
N TYR A 33 -20.83 -25.60 18.91
CA TYR A 33 -21.37 -24.69 19.90
C TYR A 33 -21.72 -23.31 19.33
N ALA A 34 -21.00 -22.84 18.31
CA ALA A 34 -21.39 -21.63 17.58
C ALA A 34 -22.78 -21.79 16.95
N LYS A 35 -23.02 -22.92 16.27
CA LYS A 35 -24.31 -23.22 15.63
C LYS A 35 -25.42 -23.47 16.64
N GLU A 36 -25.14 -24.18 17.73
CA GLU A 36 -26.07 -24.36 18.83
C GLU A 36 -26.53 -23.02 19.39
N ARG A 37 -25.57 -22.14 19.73
CA ARG A 37 -25.89 -20.81 20.26
C ARG A 37 -26.68 -19.96 19.27
N SER A 38 -26.37 -20.07 17.98
CA SER A 38 -27.11 -19.34 16.95
C SER A 38 -28.53 -19.89 16.73
N SER A 39 -28.76 -21.17 16.97
CA SER A 39 -30.10 -21.76 16.98
C SER A 39 -30.92 -21.25 18.18
N GLU A 40 -30.33 -21.16 19.37
CA GLU A 40 -30.98 -20.54 20.54
C GLU A 40 -31.36 -19.07 20.26
N LEU A 41 -30.44 -18.30 19.67
CA LEU A 41 -30.72 -16.92 19.26
C LEU A 41 -31.83 -16.82 18.20
N ALA A 42 -32.04 -17.85 17.39
CA ALA A 42 -33.12 -17.89 16.42
C ALA A 42 -34.49 -18.02 17.09
N GLN A 43 -34.57 -18.77 18.20
CA GLN A 43 -35.80 -18.86 19.00
C GLN A 43 -36.17 -17.51 19.61
N GLU A 44 -35.17 -16.77 20.13
CA GLU A 44 -35.40 -15.46 20.76
C GLU A 44 -35.67 -14.34 19.74
N LYS A 45 -34.98 -14.36 18.59
CA LYS A 45 -34.90 -13.19 17.67
C LYS A 45 -35.38 -13.47 16.25
N GLY A 46 -35.80 -14.70 15.97
CA GLY A 46 -36.08 -15.22 14.63
C GLY A 46 -34.81 -15.67 13.90
N ALA A 47 -34.96 -16.63 12.97
CA ALA A 47 -33.89 -17.06 12.07
C ALA A 47 -33.43 -15.93 11.13
N PHE A 48 -32.31 -16.14 10.42
CA PHE A 48 -31.93 -15.21 9.35
C PHE A 48 -32.98 -15.21 8.21
N PRO A 49 -33.15 -14.10 7.46
CA PRO A 49 -34.28 -13.94 6.52
C PRO A 49 -34.47 -15.06 5.49
N ASN A 50 -33.38 -15.52 4.87
CA ASN A 50 -33.43 -16.54 3.80
C ASN A 50 -33.24 -17.97 4.33
N PHE A 51 -33.58 -18.25 5.61
CA PHE A 51 -33.37 -19.56 6.23
C PHE A 51 -34.04 -20.69 5.44
N GLN A 52 -35.28 -20.48 4.97
CA GLN A 52 -36.06 -21.50 4.26
C GLN A 52 -35.43 -21.93 2.92
N GLU A 53 -34.60 -21.09 2.32
CA GLU A 53 -33.88 -21.36 1.07
C GLU A 53 -32.49 -21.97 1.30
N SER A 54 -32.09 -22.15 2.56
CA SER A 54 -30.73 -22.55 2.92
C SER A 54 -30.58 -24.05 3.13
N ILE A 55 -29.32 -24.51 3.14
CA ILE A 55 -28.96 -25.90 3.49
C ILE A 55 -29.43 -26.33 4.89
N TYR A 56 -29.71 -25.37 5.78
CA TYR A 56 -30.15 -25.65 7.14
C TYR A 56 -31.61 -26.08 7.19
N ALA A 57 -32.48 -25.50 6.34
CA ALA A 57 -33.89 -25.91 6.25
C ALA A 57 -34.03 -27.33 5.66
N THR A 58 -33.10 -27.74 4.79
CA THR A 58 -33.07 -29.10 4.23
C THR A 58 -32.42 -30.13 5.17
N GLY A 59 -31.66 -29.69 6.18
CA GLY A 59 -30.84 -30.55 7.04
C GLY A 59 -29.52 -31.00 6.41
N TYR A 60 -29.14 -30.47 5.23
CA TYR A 60 -27.93 -30.84 4.46
C TYR A 60 -26.63 -30.25 5.03
N LEU A 61 -26.52 -30.06 6.35
CA LEU A 61 -25.29 -29.57 6.96
C LEU A 61 -24.22 -30.68 6.95
N LYS A 62 -23.28 -30.62 6.00
CA LYS A 62 -22.15 -31.58 5.90
C LYS A 62 -21.16 -31.35 7.04
N ARG A 63 -21.28 -32.16 8.09
CA ARG A 63 -20.35 -32.26 9.22
C ARG A 63 -20.17 -33.71 9.63
N GLU A 64 -18.91 -34.15 9.63
CA GLU A 64 -18.50 -35.46 10.13
C GLU A 64 -18.47 -35.42 11.65
N LYS A 65 -19.04 -36.42 12.31
CA LYS A 65 -18.98 -36.54 13.76
C LYS A 65 -17.62 -37.10 14.17
N ILE A 66 -16.84 -36.31 14.91
CA ILE A 66 -15.68 -36.78 15.67
C ILE A 66 -16.14 -37.02 17.10
N SER A 67 -16.67 -35.99 17.74
CA SER A 67 -17.08 -36.01 19.15
C SER A 67 -18.46 -35.41 19.40
N GLN A 68 -18.90 -34.45 18.58
CA GLN A 68 -20.13 -33.69 18.84
C GLN A 68 -21.37 -34.33 18.20
N PRO A 69 -22.56 -34.26 18.84
CA PRO A 69 -23.78 -34.90 18.36
C PRO A 69 -24.46 -34.07 17.25
N TRP A 70 -23.85 -34.05 16.06
CA TRP A 70 -24.33 -33.24 14.94
C TRP A 70 -25.77 -33.54 14.52
N ASP A 71 -26.22 -34.79 14.60
CA ASP A 71 -27.56 -35.15 14.13
C ASP A 71 -28.67 -34.53 14.99
N SER A 72 -28.49 -34.45 16.32
CA SER A 72 -29.45 -33.74 17.18
C SER A 72 -29.45 -32.24 16.90
N LEU A 73 -28.28 -31.65 16.63
CA LEU A 73 -28.20 -30.22 16.31
C LEU A 73 -28.80 -29.90 14.93
N LYS A 74 -28.63 -30.78 13.92
CA LYS A 74 -29.27 -30.62 12.60
C LYS A 74 -30.79 -30.58 12.73
N GLU A 75 -31.38 -31.52 13.46
CA GLU A 75 -32.83 -31.57 13.69
C GLU A 75 -33.32 -30.35 14.48
N LYS A 76 -32.57 -29.93 15.50
CA LYS A 76 -32.84 -28.70 16.27
C LYS A 76 -32.86 -27.48 15.33
N ILE A 77 -31.80 -27.27 14.56
CA ILE A 77 -31.69 -26.15 13.60
C ILE A 77 -32.81 -26.19 12.57
N LYS A 78 -33.18 -27.37 12.06
CA LYS A 78 -34.26 -27.52 11.08
C LYS A 78 -35.61 -27.10 11.64
N LYS A 79 -35.88 -27.44 12.91
CA LYS A 79 -37.13 -27.12 13.60
C LYS A 79 -37.20 -25.68 14.08
N GLU A 80 -36.12 -25.19 14.68
CA GLU A 80 -36.09 -23.93 15.44
C GLU A 80 -35.44 -22.78 14.66
N GLY A 81 -34.75 -23.09 13.56
CA GLY A 81 -33.97 -22.15 12.79
C GLY A 81 -32.56 -21.92 13.34
N ILE A 82 -31.82 -21.08 12.61
CA ILE A 82 -30.52 -20.55 13.02
C ILE A 82 -30.48 -19.05 12.74
N ARG A 83 -29.87 -18.26 13.64
CA ARG A 83 -29.89 -16.79 13.55
C ARG A 83 -28.91 -16.25 12.51
N ASN A 84 -27.81 -16.95 12.27
CA ASN A 84 -26.72 -16.50 11.41
C ASN A 84 -26.55 -17.49 10.24
N ALA A 85 -26.40 -16.96 9.01
CA ALA A 85 -26.20 -17.79 7.83
C ALA A 85 -24.82 -18.49 7.82
N THR A 86 -23.78 -17.79 8.30
CA THR A 86 -22.43 -18.32 8.51
C THR A 86 -21.90 -17.83 9.86
N LEU A 87 -21.06 -18.64 10.50
CA LEU A 87 -20.61 -18.40 11.87
C LEU A 87 -19.10 -18.44 12.02
N THR A 88 -18.45 -19.33 11.30
CA THR A 88 -17.04 -19.63 11.48
C THR A 88 -16.21 -19.17 10.27
N THR A 89 -15.15 -18.43 10.55
CA THR A 89 -14.13 -18.01 9.59
C THR A 89 -12.81 -17.88 10.34
N ILE A 90 -11.70 -18.36 9.76
CA ILE A 90 -10.38 -18.19 10.36
C ILE A 90 -9.69 -17.06 9.60
N ALA A 91 -9.78 -15.85 10.15
CA ALA A 91 -9.15 -14.66 9.58
C ALA A 91 -7.68 -14.51 10.06
N PRO A 92 -6.86 -13.73 9.34
CA PRO A 92 -5.55 -13.31 9.84
C PRO A 92 -5.69 -12.59 11.18
N THR A 93 -4.86 -12.96 12.16
CA THR A 93 -4.91 -12.35 13.50
C THR A 93 -3.63 -11.61 13.86
N GLY A 94 -2.85 -11.11 12.88
CA GLY A 94 -1.53 -10.52 13.10
C GLY A 94 -1.46 -9.57 14.30
N THR A 95 -2.18 -8.45 14.25
CA THR A 95 -2.16 -7.45 15.33
C THR A 95 -2.72 -7.98 16.66
N ILE A 96 -3.87 -8.64 16.65
CA ILE A 96 -4.52 -9.09 17.89
C ILE A 96 -3.79 -10.26 18.56
N SER A 97 -3.06 -11.08 17.79
CA SER A 97 -2.23 -12.15 18.33
C SER A 97 -1.00 -11.61 19.06
N MET A 98 -0.43 -10.49 18.59
CA MET A 98 0.63 -9.78 19.33
C MET A 98 0.13 -9.19 20.64
N ILE A 99 -1.09 -8.62 20.67
CA ILE A 99 -1.70 -8.11 21.90
C ILE A 99 -1.95 -9.25 22.90
N ALA A 100 -2.43 -10.40 22.41
CA ALA A 100 -2.70 -11.57 23.23
C ALA A 100 -1.42 -12.37 23.59
N ASP A 101 -0.26 -11.99 23.07
CA ASP A 101 1.00 -12.72 23.18
C ASP A 101 0.84 -14.22 22.81
N THR A 102 0.27 -14.45 21.61
CA THR A 102 0.04 -15.78 21.05
C THR A 102 0.43 -15.88 19.56
N SER A 103 0.54 -17.11 19.04
CA SER A 103 0.72 -17.35 17.60
C SER A 103 -0.47 -16.85 16.77
N SER A 104 -0.22 -16.39 15.54
CA SER A 104 -1.27 -15.88 14.65
C SER A 104 -2.14 -17.01 14.08
N GLY A 105 -3.46 -16.86 14.13
CA GLY A 105 -4.43 -17.73 13.47
C GLY A 105 -4.23 -19.20 13.80
N ILE A 106 -4.03 -20.00 12.75
CA ILE A 106 -3.60 -21.40 12.83
C ILE A 106 -2.17 -21.57 12.30
N GLU A 107 -1.41 -20.50 12.16
CA GLU A 107 -0.06 -20.53 11.60
C GLU A 107 0.92 -21.17 12.59
N PRO A 108 1.93 -21.93 12.10
CA PRO A 108 3.12 -22.20 12.88
C PRO A 108 3.88 -20.89 13.13
N GLN A 109 4.74 -20.88 14.14
CA GLN A 109 5.60 -19.72 14.38
C GLN A 109 6.58 -19.55 13.21
N PHE A 110 6.71 -18.34 12.69
CA PHE A 110 7.70 -18.06 11.64
C PHE A 110 9.12 -18.07 12.21
N SER A 111 9.30 -17.50 13.40
CA SER A 111 10.53 -17.60 14.18
C SER A 111 10.21 -17.76 15.66
N LEU A 112 11.06 -18.50 16.37
CA LEU A 112 10.96 -18.72 17.81
C LEU A 112 11.85 -17.78 18.63
N ALA A 113 12.71 -17.02 17.95
CA ALA A 113 13.48 -15.93 18.56
C ALA A 113 13.57 -14.76 17.57
N TYR A 114 13.51 -13.52 18.06
CA TYR A 114 13.67 -12.33 17.23
C TYR A 114 14.37 -11.21 17.98
N VAL A 115 15.10 -10.37 17.23
CA VAL A 115 15.82 -9.22 17.77
C VAL A 115 14.96 -7.97 17.62
N LYS A 116 14.74 -7.28 18.73
CA LYS A 116 14.18 -5.92 18.73
C LYS A 116 15.32 -4.94 18.95
N ASN A 117 15.53 -4.06 17.98
CA ASN A 117 16.43 -2.92 18.15
C ASN A 117 15.76 -1.92 19.09
N VAL A 118 16.42 -1.61 20.20
CA VAL A 118 15.99 -0.58 21.14
C VAL A 118 16.73 0.72 20.82
N MET A 119 16.22 1.84 21.32
CA MET A 119 16.98 3.09 21.34
C MET A 119 18.36 2.84 21.96
N ASP A 120 19.38 3.55 21.46
CA ASP A 120 20.81 3.42 21.82
C ASP A 120 21.58 2.23 21.22
N GLY A 121 20.98 1.50 20.26
CA GLY A 121 21.70 0.47 19.50
C GLY A 121 21.84 -0.87 20.23
N GLU A 122 21.23 -1.01 21.41
CA GLU A 122 21.11 -2.28 22.11
C GLU A 122 20.13 -3.23 21.40
N LYS A 123 20.53 -4.49 21.31
CA LYS A 123 19.75 -5.58 20.73
C LYS A 123 19.09 -6.38 21.86
N LEU A 124 17.77 -6.30 21.99
CA LEU A 124 17.02 -7.18 22.88
C LEU A 124 16.57 -8.43 22.12
N ILE A 125 17.01 -9.59 22.60
CA ILE A 125 16.55 -10.89 22.09
C ILE A 125 15.26 -11.25 22.80
N TYR A 126 14.20 -11.42 22.02
CA TYR A 126 12.94 -12.00 22.48
C TYR A 126 12.88 -13.45 22.04
N VAL A 127 12.59 -14.36 22.97
CA VAL A 127 12.44 -15.79 22.73
C VAL A 127 10.99 -16.17 23.02
N ASN A 128 10.43 -17.09 22.25
CA ASN A 128 9.11 -17.65 22.54
C ASN A 128 9.11 -18.23 23.97
N LYS A 129 8.14 -17.80 24.79
CA LYS A 129 8.06 -18.15 26.22
C LYS A 129 8.04 -19.66 26.50
N TYR A 130 7.42 -20.46 25.63
CA TYR A 130 7.37 -21.91 25.80
C TYR A 130 8.70 -22.56 25.44
N LEU A 131 9.38 -22.06 24.41
CA LEU A 131 10.72 -22.51 24.06
C LEU A 131 11.72 -22.17 25.18
N GLN A 132 11.72 -20.92 25.65
CA GLN A 132 12.60 -20.49 26.73
C GLN A 132 12.44 -21.39 27.96
N LYS A 133 11.21 -21.59 28.42
CA LYS A 133 10.92 -22.49 29.55
C LYS A 133 11.43 -23.91 29.31
N ALA A 134 11.22 -24.46 28.11
CA ALA A 134 11.68 -25.81 27.78
C ALA A 134 13.22 -25.94 27.75
N LEU A 135 13.92 -24.91 27.28
CA LEU A 135 15.39 -24.86 27.30
C LEU A 135 15.94 -24.72 28.72
N GLU A 136 15.29 -23.91 29.57
CA GLU A 136 15.63 -23.73 30.98
C GLU A 136 15.43 -25.04 31.76
N GLU A 137 14.29 -25.73 31.57
CA GLU A 137 14.00 -27.03 32.19
C GLU A 137 15.03 -28.11 31.81
N LYS A 138 15.60 -28.04 30.60
CA LYS A 138 16.65 -28.96 30.13
C LYS A 138 18.06 -28.52 30.53
N GLY A 139 18.22 -27.35 31.15
CA GLY A 139 19.52 -26.83 31.58
C GLY A 139 20.44 -26.42 30.44
N ILE A 140 19.91 -26.19 29.23
CA ILE A 140 20.69 -25.86 28.03
C ILE A 140 20.52 -24.39 27.58
N TYR A 141 19.72 -23.60 28.30
CA TYR A 141 19.48 -22.20 28.00
C TYR A 141 20.75 -21.34 28.17
N ASN A 142 21.27 -20.79 27.07
CA ASN A 142 22.44 -19.91 27.09
C ASN A 142 22.48 -18.99 25.85
N ASN A 143 23.20 -17.86 25.94
CA ASN A 143 23.26 -16.86 24.87
C ASN A 143 23.80 -17.40 23.54
N LYS A 144 24.80 -18.30 23.58
CA LYS A 144 25.38 -18.89 22.35
C LYS A 144 24.34 -19.73 21.60
N LEU A 145 23.51 -20.48 22.33
CA LEU A 145 22.41 -21.25 21.73
C LEU A 145 21.34 -20.33 21.14
N LEU A 146 21.00 -19.23 21.84
CA LEU A 146 20.02 -18.26 21.33
C LEU A 146 20.52 -17.57 20.07
N ASP A 147 21.80 -17.19 20.00
CA ASP A 147 22.40 -16.62 18.80
C ASP A 147 22.38 -17.61 17.63
N GLU A 148 22.59 -18.91 17.89
CA GLU A 148 22.48 -19.94 16.85
C GLU A 148 21.02 -20.13 16.38
N ILE A 149 20.05 -20.18 17.31
CA ILE A 149 18.62 -20.25 16.98
C ILE A 149 18.18 -19.02 16.18
N LEU A 150 18.64 -17.83 16.56
CA LEU A 150 18.39 -16.60 15.81
C LEU A 150 18.97 -16.69 14.41
N THR A 151 20.23 -17.08 14.27
CA THR A 151 20.93 -17.14 12.98
C THR A 151 20.26 -18.11 12.01
N ARG A 152 19.82 -19.27 12.50
CA ARG A 152 19.17 -20.30 11.66
C ARG A 152 17.67 -20.08 11.50
N GLY A 153 17.02 -19.40 12.44
CA GLY A 153 15.56 -19.26 12.50
C GLY A 153 14.80 -20.57 12.75
N SER A 154 15.51 -21.63 13.13
CA SER A 154 14.98 -22.97 13.41
C SER A 154 15.89 -23.69 14.40
N LEU A 155 15.33 -24.64 15.14
CA LEU A 155 16.09 -25.55 16.00
C LEU A 155 16.67 -26.75 15.21
N ALA A 156 16.20 -26.98 13.99
CA ALA A 156 16.65 -28.08 13.15
C ALA A 156 18.16 -27.98 12.85
N GLY A 157 18.88 -29.08 13.07
CA GLY A 157 20.32 -29.16 12.80
C GLY A 157 21.22 -28.42 13.80
N ILE A 158 20.69 -27.89 14.92
CA ILE A 158 21.49 -27.36 16.02
C ILE A 158 21.97 -28.50 16.92
N GLU A 159 23.28 -28.60 17.14
CA GLU A 159 23.87 -29.57 18.08
C GLU A 159 23.57 -29.17 19.54
N GLY A 160 23.38 -30.16 20.41
CA GLY A 160 23.07 -29.93 21.82
C GLY A 160 21.59 -29.64 22.15
N ILE A 161 20.73 -29.46 21.14
CA ILE A 161 19.27 -29.46 21.34
C ILE A 161 18.73 -30.89 21.16
N PRO A 162 18.04 -31.45 22.17
CA PRO A 162 17.35 -32.74 22.07
C PRO A 162 16.31 -32.82 20.94
N ASP A 163 16.17 -33.98 20.30
CA ASP A 163 15.28 -34.18 19.17
C ASP A 163 13.79 -34.04 19.53
N ASP A 164 13.40 -34.31 20.78
CA ASP A 164 12.04 -34.06 21.27
C ASP A 164 11.70 -32.57 21.20
N LEU A 165 12.63 -31.68 21.60
CA LEU A 165 12.42 -30.23 21.47
C LEU A 165 12.37 -29.80 20.01
N LYS A 166 13.26 -30.31 19.15
CA LYS A 166 13.27 -29.97 17.72
C LYS A 166 11.95 -30.35 17.04
N LYS A 167 11.36 -31.49 17.41
CA LYS A 167 10.08 -31.96 16.88
C LYS A 167 8.91 -31.08 17.33
N VAL A 168 8.91 -30.63 18.59
CA VAL A 168 7.80 -29.80 19.13
C VAL A 168 7.89 -28.37 18.61
N PHE A 169 9.07 -27.78 18.66
CA PHE A 169 9.30 -26.37 18.34
C PHE A 169 9.65 -26.16 16.86
N GLN A 170 8.78 -26.65 15.98
CA GLN A 170 8.88 -26.46 14.54
C GLN A 170 8.46 -25.04 14.14
N THR A 171 9.24 -24.42 13.25
CA THR A 171 8.87 -23.17 12.60
C THR A 171 8.19 -23.41 11.25
N ALA A 172 7.66 -22.37 10.63
CA ALA A 172 7.03 -22.44 9.32
C ALA A 172 7.92 -23.08 8.24
N HIS A 173 9.24 -22.91 8.36
CA HIS A 173 10.24 -23.42 7.41
C HIS A 173 10.59 -24.90 7.63
N ASP A 174 10.36 -25.41 8.84
CA ASP A 174 10.60 -26.82 9.19
C ASP A 174 9.48 -27.74 8.70
N ILE A 175 8.32 -27.15 8.34
CA ILE A 175 7.09 -27.88 8.02
C ILE A 175 6.94 -27.94 6.50
N SER A 176 6.87 -29.16 5.97
CA SER A 176 6.63 -29.38 4.54
C SER A 176 5.27 -28.81 4.10
N PRO A 177 5.12 -28.38 2.83
CA PRO A 177 3.85 -27.89 2.30
C PRO A 177 2.66 -28.83 2.51
N GLU A 178 2.87 -30.14 2.40
CA GLU A 178 1.84 -31.15 2.64
C GLU A 178 1.21 -31.02 4.04
N TRP A 179 2.04 -30.94 5.09
CA TRP A 179 1.59 -30.79 6.47
C TRP A 179 0.85 -29.47 6.71
N HIS A 180 1.28 -28.38 6.08
CA HIS A 180 0.55 -27.10 6.13
C HIS A 180 -0.86 -27.25 5.55
N ILE A 181 -1.01 -27.97 4.43
CA ILE A 181 -2.30 -28.19 3.77
C ILE A 181 -3.18 -29.13 4.59
N ARG A 182 -2.64 -30.26 5.11
CA ARG A 182 -3.37 -31.18 5.97
C ARG A 182 -3.92 -30.46 7.20
N MET A 183 -3.12 -29.60 7.81
CA MET A 183 -3.56 -28.76 8.94
C MET A 183 -4.68 -27.80 8.52
N GLN A 184 -4.53 -27.11 7.39
CA GLN A 184 -5.57 -26.21 6.89
C GLN A 184 -6.88 -26.96 6.64
N ALA A 185 -6.81 -28.13 6.01
CA ALA A 185 -7.96 -28.97 5.71
C ALA A 185 -8.69 -29.42 6.98
N ALA A 186 -7.96 -29.78 8.04
CA ALA A 186 -8.54 -30.15 9.33
C ALA A 186 -9.44 -29.04 9.91
N PHE A 187 -8.96 -27.80 9.90
CA PHE A 187 -9.78 -26.65 10.30
C PHE A 187 -10.90 -26.34 9.30
N GLN A 188 -10.65 -26.48 8.00
CA GLN A 188 -11.62 -26.16 6.96
C GLN A 188 -12.88 -27.03 7.03
N LYS A 189 -12.76 -28.31 7.42
CA LYS A 189 -13.88 -29.26 7.58
C LYS A 189 -15.01 -28.71 8.46
N TYR A 190 -14.66 -27.93 9.49
CA TYR A 190 -15.59 -27.37 10.47
C TYR A 190 -15.63 -25.83 10.41
N THR A 191 -15.34 -25.24 9.24
CA THR A 191 -15.42 -23.79 9.01
C THR A 191 -16.43 -23.46 7.90
N ASP A 192 -17.38 -22.57 8.19
CA ASP A 192 -18.43 -22.16 7.23
C ASP A 192 -17.89 -21.37 6.05
N ASN A 193 -17.00 -20.41 6.32
CA ASN A 193 -16.31 -19.63 5.30
C ASN A 193 -14.94 -20.27 5.00
N ALA A 194 -13.92 -19.47 4.75
CA ALA A 194 -12.57 -19.92 4.43
C ALA A 194 -11.63 -19.89 5.65
N VAL A 195 -10.50 -20.58 5.50
CA VAL A 195 -9.38 -20.53 6.44
C VAL A 195 -8.24 -19.74 5.81
N SER A 196 -7.83 -18.65 6.46
CA SER A 196 -6.63 -17.90 6.08
C SER A 196 -5.42 -18.52 6.76
N LYS A 197 -4.67 -19.28 5.96
CA LYS A 197 -3.40 -19.90 6.34
C LYS A 197 -2.43 -19.83 5.17
N THR A 198 -1.17 -19.56 5.47
CA THR A 198 -0.07 -19.49 4.50
C THR A 198 0.63 -20.84 4.42
N ILE A 199 0.73 -21.38 3.21
CA ILE A 199 1.53 -22.56 2.90
C ILE A 199 2.91 -22.06 2.48
N ASN A 200 3.89 -22.27 3.35
CA ASN A 200 5.26 -21.79 3.11
C ASN A 200 6.05 -22.82 2.30
N PHE A 201 6.75 -22.34 1.28
CA PHE A 201 7.62 -23.14 0.42
C PHE A 201 9.05 -22.60 0.47
N PRO A 202 10.07 -23.48 0.37
CA PRO A 202 11.45 -23.06 0.23
C PRO A 202 11.64 -22.31 -1.10
N ASN A 203 12.70 -21.51 -1.20
CA ASN A 203 13.04 -20.80 -2.42
C ASN A 203 13.24 -21.75 -3.63
N SER A 204 13.73 -22.96 -3.37
CA SER A 204 13.95 -24.01 -4.37
C SER A 204 12.69 -24.67 -4.92
N ALA A 205 11.50 -24.36 -4.39
CA ALA A 205 10.26 -24.99 -4.83
C ALA A 205 9.97 -24.74 -6.31
N THR A 206 9.60 -25.80 -7.03
CA THR A 206 9.30 -25.78 -8.46
C THR A 206 7.83 -25.43 -8.74
N VAL A 207 7.47 -25.25 -10.01
CA VAL A 207 6.06 -25.03 -10.39
C VAL A 207 5.22 -26.28 -10.07
N GLU A 208 5.81 -27.47 -10.26
CA GLU A 208 5.18 -28.77 -10.00
C GLU A 208 4.91 -28.97 -8.50
N ASP A 209 5.82 -28.53 -7.62
CA ASP A 209 5.61 -28.55 -6.16
C ASP A 209 4.39 -27.70 -5.78
N ILE A 210 4.27 -26.51 -6.37
CA ILE A 210 3.15 -25.58 -6.12
C ILE A 210 1.85 -26.14 -6.70
N GLN A 211 1.88 -26.74 -7.90
CA GLN A 211 0.73 -27.41 -8.49
C GLN A 211 0.21 -28.54 -7.60
N SER A 212 1.11 -29.43 -7.17
CA SER A 212 0.78 -30.57 -6.29
C SER A 212 0.13 -30.11 -4.99
N ALA A 213 0.53 -28.94 -4.48
CA ALA A 213 -0.05 -28.33 -3.30
C ALA A 213 -1.51 -27.86 -3.51
N TYR A 214 -1.79 -27.23 -4.64
CA TYR A 214 -3.16 -26.84 -5.01
C TYR A 214 -4.05 -28.07 -5.25
N GLU A 215 -3.53 -29.09 -5.92
CA GLU A 215 -4.24 -30.37 -6.15
C GLU A 215 -4.57 -31.07 -4.84
N LEU A 216 -3.59 -31.20 -3.93
CA LEU A 216 -3.81 -31.78 -2.60
C LEU A 216 -4.87 -30.99 -1.81
N ALA A 217 -4.78 -29.66 -1.81
CA ALA A 217 -5.76 -28.83 -1.12
C ALA A 217 -7.17 -28.98 -1.70
N TYR A 218 -7.29 -29.07 -3.03
CA TYR A 218 -8.55 -29.34 -3.70
C TYR A 218 -9.11 -30.71 -3.29
N HIS A 219 -8.31 -31.77 -3.33
CA HIS A 219 -8.71 -33.11 -2.94
C HIS A 219 -9.14 -33.21 -1.47
N LEU A 220 -8.52 -32.43 -0.59
CA LEU A 220 -8.86 -32.37 0.83
C LEU A 220 -10.04 -31.42 1.14
N GLY A 221 -10.61 -30.76 0.14
CA GLY A 221 -11.79 -29.90 0.30
C GLY A 221 -11.49 -28.50 0.86
N CYS A 222 -10.26 -28.00 0.69
CA CYS A 222 -9.92 -26.62 1.01
C CYS A 222 -10.66 -25.65 0.09
N LYS A 223 -11.27 -24.58 0.66
CA LYS A 223 -12.01 -23.57 -0.13
C LYS A 223 -11.12 -22.52 -0.77
N GLY A 224 -9.89 -22.37 -0.27
CA GLY A 224 -8.89 -21.44 -0.78
C GLY A 224 -7.53 -21.79 -0.19
N VAL A 225 -6.45 -21.36 -0.85
CA VAL A 225 -5.08 -21.60 -0.41
C VAL A 225 -4.26 -20.35 -0.67
N THR A 226 -3.43 -19.96 0.30
CA THR A 226 -2.42 -18.91 0.11
C THR A 226 -1.06 -19.56 0.11
N VAL A 227 -0.34 -19.45 -1.01
CA VAL A 227 1.02 -19.97 -1.15
C VAL A 227 2.01 -18.84 -1.00
N TYR A 228 3.07 -19.07 -0.22
CA TYR A 228 4.21 -18.18 -0.14
C TYR A 228 5.49 -18.98 -0.42
N ARG A 229 6.13 -18.68 -1.54
CA ARG A 229 7.47 -19.20 -1.86
C ARG A 229 8.51 -18.22 -1.36
N ASP A 230 9.46 -18.71 -0.58
CA ASP A 230 10.51 -17.87 -0.02
C ASP A 230 11.30 -17.15 -1.12
N GLY A 231 11.63 -15.89 -0.90
CA GLY A 231 12.27 -15.01 -1.89
C GLY A 231 11.36 -14.52 -3.04
N SER A 232 10.05 -14.84 -3.07
CA SER A 232 9.13 -14.38 -4.13
C SER A 232 8.70 -12.91 -4.01
N ARG A 233 9.05 -12.23 -2.92
CA ARG A 233 8.76 -10.80 -2.69
C ARG A 233 10.05 -10.05 -2.35
N GLU A 234 10.22 -8.86 -2.95
CA GLU A 234 11.38 -7.97 -2.72
C GLU A 234 11.50 -7.44 -1.28
N SER A 235 10.38 -7.37 -0.56
CA SER A 235 10.34 -7.01 0.86
C SER A 235 9.59 -8.08 1.65
N GLN A 236 10.30 -8.69 2.59
CA GLN A 236 9.69 -9.58 3.58
C GLN A 236 9.30 -8.76 4.81
N VAL A 237 8.17 -9.10 5.43
CA VAL A 237 7.72 -8.45 6.68
C VAL A 237 8.40 -9.11 7.88
N LEU A 238 8.80 -10.37 7.75
CA LEU A 238 9.50 -11.16 8.75
C LEU A 238 10.75 -11.74 8.09
N TYR A 239 11.92 -11.50 8.69
CA TYR A 239 13.21 -12.03 8.24
C TYR A 239 13.70 -13.08 9.24
N LEU A 240 14.32 -14.16 8.75
CA LEU A 240 15.01 -15.13 9.59
C LEU A 240 16.35 -14.54 10.06
N GLY A 241 16.49 -14.35 11.37
CA GLY A 241 17.77 -14.04 12.00
C GLY A 241 18.37 -12.67 11.77
N THR A 242 19.56 -12.48 12.35
CA THR A 242 20.39 -11.27 12.33
C THR A 242 21.01 -10.96 10.98
N GLN A 243 20.66 -11.69 9.92
CA GLN A 243 20.79 -11.17 8.55
C GLN A 243 19.70 -10.13 8.31
N THR A 244 19.76 -9.07 9.09
CA THR A 244 19.53 -7.73 8.59
C THR A 244 20.56 -7.44 7.49
N THR A 245 20.43 -8.09 6.33
CA THR A 245 20.23 -7.28 5.13
C THR A 245 18.78 -6.84 5.15
N SER A 246 18.42 -6.06 6.17
CA SER A 246 17.59 -4.91 5.89
C SER A 246 18.26 -4.32 4.66
N PRO A 247 17.59 -4.15 3.50
CA PRO A 247 18.05 -3.08 2.64
C PRO A 247 18.16 -1.91 3.61
N GLU A 248 19.33 -1.28 3.71
CA GLU A 248 19.46 -0.08 4.50
C GLU A 248 18.28 0.80 4.08
N LYS A 249 17.22 0.79 4.89
CA LYS A 249 16.47 1.98 5.18
C LYS A 249 17.51 2.83 5.91
N THR A 250 18.45 3.36 5.14
CA THR A 250 18.61 4.78 5.10
C THR A 250 17.20 5.29 5.27
N ASP A 251 16.88 5.73 6.49
CA ASP A 251 15.99 6.85 6.63
C ASP A 251 16.58 7.86 5.65
N LYS A 252 16.13 7.79 4.38
CA LYS A 252 16.35 8.85 3.42
C LYS A 252 15.51 9.95 4.01
N LYS A 253 16.09 10.66 4.97
CA LYS A 253 15.66 12.00 5.34
C LYS A 253 15.41 12.65 4.01
N VAL A 254 14.15 12.99 3.77
CA VAL A 254 13.72 13.65 2.55
C VAL A 254 14.46 14.98 2.54
N ALA A 255 15.64 14.96 1.93
CA ALA A 255 16.59 16.05 1.91
C ALA A 255 16.80 16.41 0.44
N PRO A 256 16.84 17.71 0.13
CA PRO A 256 17.03 18.14 -1.24
C PRO A 256 18.40 17.70 -1.74
N ARG A 257 18.44 17.07 -2.92
CA ARG A 257 19.70 16.80 -3.60
C ARG A 257 20.49 18.08 -3.87
N THR A 258 21.81 17.96 -3.93
CA THR A 258 22.72 19.07 -4.23
C THR A 258 22.39 19.66 -5.60
N ARG A 259 22.29 20.99 -5.65
CA ARG A 259 22.05 21.71 -6.90
C ARG A 259 23.34 21.72 -7.74
N PRO A 260 23.32 21.27 -9.00
CA PRO A 260 24.50 21.36 -9.87
C PRO A 260 24.79 22.82 -10.25
N GLU A 261 26.04 23.09 -10.65
CA GLU A 261 26.46 24.43 -11.10
C GLU A 261 25.77 24.84 -12.41
N ILE A 262 25.59 23.88 -13.31
CA ILE A 262 24.98 24.08 -14.63
C ILE A 262 23.70 23.25 -14.72
N THR A 263 22.60 23.89 -15.15
CA THR A 263 21.31 23.24 -15.43
C THR A 263 20.83 23.61 -16.82
N LYS A 264 19.96 22.79 -17.41
CA LYS A 264 19.29 23.09 -18.69
C LYS A 264 17.79 23.20 -18.44
N GLY A 265 17.14 24.23 -18.96
CA GLY A 265 15.73 24.46 -18.71
C GLY A 265 14.99 25.10 -19.86
N ILE A 266 13.67 25.13 -19.71
CA ILE A 266 12.78 25.84 -20.62
C ILE A 266 12.12 26.99 -19.87
N THR A 267 11.92 28.11 -20.56
CA THR A 267 11.16 29.24 -20.03
C THR A 267 9.83 29.34 -20.76
N GLN A 268 8.74 29.25 -20.01
CA GLN A 268 7.38 29.37 -20.52
C GLN A 268 6.83 30.76 -20.19
N ARG A 269 6.41 31.51 -21.21
CA ARG A 269 5.70 32.79 -21.03
C ARG A 269 4.20 32.53 -20.93
N LEU A 270 3.58 33.03 -19.87
CA LEU A 270 2.16 32.90 -19.58
C LEU A 270 1.55 34.28 -19.34
N GLU A 271 0.35 34.51 -19.86
CA GLU A 271 -0.42 35.73 -19.63
C GLU A 271 -1.41 35.47 -18.49
N THR A 272 -1.37 36.30 -17.44
CA THR A 272 -2.26 36.18 -16.28
C THR A 272 -3.01 37.49 -16.02
N GLY A 273 -4.06 37.44 -15.19
CA GLY A 273 -4.76 38.65 -14.70
C GLY A 273 -3.87 39.71 -14.07
N CYS A 274 -2.73 39.31 -13.50
CA CYS A 274 -1.79 40.19 -12.82
C CYS A 274 -0.65 40.67 -13.73
N GLY A 275 -0.67 40.30 -15.03
CA GLY A 275 0.37 40.60 -16.00
C GLY A 275 1.05 39.34 -16.56
N HIS A 276 2.01 39.56 -17.46
CA HIS A 276 2.79 38.46 -18.02
C HIS A 276 3.79 37.91 -16.99
N MET A 277 3.94 36.60 -16.98
CA MET A 277 4.88 35.88 -16.14
C MET A 277 5.70 34.88 -16.95
N TYR A 278 6.92 34.64 -16.50
CA TYR A 278 7.84 33.66 -17.04
C TYR A 278 8.07 32.58 -15.99
N VAL A 279 7.85 31.33 -16.36
CA VAL A 279 8.14 30.16 -15.52
C VAL A 279 9.28 29.38 -16.17
N THR A 280 10.44 29.41 -15.54
CA THR A 280 11.62 28.66 -15.97
C THR A 280 11.69 27.37 -15.19
N ILE A 281 11.71 26.22 -15.86
CA ILE A 281 11.86 24.90 -15.23
C ILE A 281 13.17 24.30 -15.70
N ASN A 282 14.10 24.15 -14.77
CA ASN A 282 15.44 23.62 -14.98
C ASN A 282 15.51 22.14 -14.61
N THR A 283 16.36 21.43 -15.34
CA THR A 283 16.62 19.99 -15.22
C THR A 283 18.09 19.72 -15.00
N ASP A 284 18.35 18.63 -14.28
CA ASP A 284 19.65 17.99 -14.12
C ASP A 284 19.60 16.53 -14.61
N ALA A 285 20.64 15.75 -14.34
CA ALA A 285 20.73 14.34 -14.73
C ALA A 285 19.60 13.44 -14.16
N GLN A 286 18.88 13.91 -13.15
CA GLN A 286 17.80 13.20 -12.47
C GLN A 286 16.43 13.90 -12.69
N GLY A 287 16.30 14.74 -13.72
CA GLY A 287 15.04 15.40 -14.10
C GLY A 287 14.88 16.81 -13.54
N ALA A 288 13.63 17.30 -13.45
CA ALA A 288 13.34 18.65 -12.99
C ALA A 288 13.86 18.88 -11.56
N CYS A 289 14.60 19.96 -11.37
CA CYS A 289 15.30 20.25 -10.11
C CYS A 289 15.03 21.65 -9.57
N GLU A 290 14.64 22.60 -10.42
CA GLU A 290 14.52 24.00 -10.02
C GLU A 290 13.50 24.73 -10.87
N VAL A 291 12.77 25.64 -10.23
CA VAL A 291 11.76 26.49 -10.85
C VAL A 291 12.05 27.94 -10.47
N PHE A 292 12.13 28.81 -11.48
CA PHE A 292 12.13 30.26 -11.29
C PHE A 292 10.85 30.84 -11.85
N ILE A 293 10.33 31.85 -11.16
CA ILE A 293 9.15 32.57 -11.59
C ILE A 293 9.49 34.04 -11.59
N GLN A 294 9.34 34.68 -12.75
CA GLN A 294 9.53 36.11 -12.91
C GLN A 294 8.26 36.72 -13.49
N MET A 295 7.59 37.54 -12.70
CA MET A 295 6.55 38.45 -13.19
C MET A 295 7.25 39.76 -13.60
N GLY A 296 6.75 40.47 -14.63
CA GLY A 296 7.43 41.62 -15.26
C GLY A 296 7.77 42.82 -14.35
N LYS A 297 7.50 44.07 -14.79
CA LYS A 297 7.81 45.30 -14.00
C LYS A 297 6.89 45.50 -12.78
N VAL A 298 6.47 44.42 -12.12
CA VAL A 298 5.51 44.42 -11.03
C VAL A 298 6.27 44.03 -9.75
N GLY A 299 6.81 45.03 -9.05
CA GLY A 299 7.22 44.85 -7.67
C GLY A 299 6.01 44.65 -6.75
N GLY A 300 6.21 44.08 -5.55
CA GLY A 300 5.16 43.97 -4.52
C GLY A 300 4.83 42.54 -4.08
N CYS A 301 3.70 42.38 -3.38
CA CYS A 301 3.31 41.13 -2.71
C CYS A 301 3.23 39.92 -3.63
N ALA A 302 2.77 40.10 -4.87
CA ALA A 302 2.65 39.00 -5.84
C ALA A 302 4.02 38.43 -6.24
N SER A 303 5.05 39.29 -6.39
CA SER A 303 6.40 38.83 -6.69
C SER A 303 7.00 38.04 -5.53
N ALA A 304 6.84 38.53 -4.29
CA ALA A 304 7.30 37.84 -3.08
C ALA A 304 6.63 36.47 -2.89
N GLN A 305 5.33 36.36 -3.14
CA GLN A 305 4.59 35.09 -3.07
C GLN A 305 5.05 34.12 -4.17
N LEU A 306 5.28 34.61 -5.39
CA LEU A 306 5.78 33.76 -6.48
C LEU A 306 7.20 33.26 -6.22
N GLU A 307 8.06 34.08 -5.62
CA GLU A 307 9.39 33.64 -5.17
C GLU A 307 9.29 32.53 -4.11
N ALA A 308 8.40 32.69 -3.13
CA ALA A 308 8.16 31.65 -2.12
C ALA A 308 7.69 30.34 -2.76
N ILE A 309 6.75 30.39 -3.71
CA ILE A 309 6.27 29.22 -4.47
C ILE A 309 7.43 28.58 -5.25
N ALA A 310 8.21 29.38 -6.00
CA ALA A 310 9.36 28.90 -6.77
C ALA A 310 10.36 28.14 -5.89
N ARG A 311 10.69 28.67 -4.70
CA ARG A 311 11.63 28.04 -3.76
C ARG A 311 11.09 26.75 -3.17
N LEU A 312 9.81 26.71 -2.78
CA LEU A 312 9.19 25.50 -2.23
C LEU A 312 9.04 24.40 -3.29
N VAL A 313 8.65 24.76 -4.51
CA VAL A 313 8.59 23.81 -5.63
C VAL A 313 9.97 23.25 -5.95
N SER A 314 11.00 24.11 -6.01
CA SER A 314 12.38 23.69 -6.22
C SER A 314 12.89 22.76 -5.12
N LEU A 315 12.53 23.03 -3.86
CA LEU A 315 12.85 22.17 -2.73
C LEU A 315 12.17 20.80 -2.87
N ALA A 316 10.87 20.80 -3.20
CA ALA A 316 10.08 19.58 -3.38
C ALA A 316 10.64 18.70 -4.50
N LEU A 317 10.97 19.29 -5.65
CA LEU A 317 11.58 18.59 -6.79
C LEU A 317 12.92 17.95 -6.41
N ARG A 318 13.80 18.68 -5.71
CA ARG A 318 15.08 18.12 -5.24
C ARG A 318 14.93 17.08 -4.15
N SER A 319 13.78 17.03 -3.48
CA SER A 319 13.46 16.08 -2.42
C SER A 319 12.69 14.85 -2.94
N GLN A 320 12.76 14.58 -4.24
CA GLN A 320 12.15 13.41 -4.91
C GLN A 320 10.61 13.38 -4.82
N ILE A 321 9.97 14.54 -4.60
CA ILE A 321 8.51 14.65 -4.71
C ILE A 321 8.13 14.64 -6.19
N LYS A 322 7.22 13.73 -6.56
CA LYS A 322 6.70 13.59 -7.93
C LYS A 322 6.10 14.92 -8.41
N ILE A 323 6.50 15.38 -9.59
CA ILE A 323 6.04 16.65 -10.18
C ILE A 323 4.51 16.72 -10.31
N GLU A 324 3.85 15.60 -10.60
CA GLU A 324 2.39 15.50 -10.69
C GLU A 324 1.72 15.80 -9.34
N SER A 325 2.38 15.44 -8.23
CA SER A 325 1.87 15.74 -6.89
C SER A 325 1.92 17.23 -6.61
N ILE A 326 2.98 17.92 -7.05
CA ILE A 326 3.13 19.38 -6.93
C ILE A 326 2.13 20.08 -7.84
N THR A 327 2.03 19.68 -9.10
CA THR A 327 1.08 20.22 -10.09
C THR A 327 -0.35 20.17 -9.58
N ARG A 328 -0.77 19.05 -8.97
CA ARG A 328 -2.11 18.91 -8.39
C ARG A 328 -2.40 19.88 -7.25
N GLN A 329 -1.39 20.27 -6.47
CA GLN A 329 -1.57 21.25 -5.38
C GLN A 329 -1.68 22.69 -5.91
N LEU A 330 -1.05 23.00 -7.05
CA LEU A 330 -1.02 24.34 -7.62
C LEU A 330 -2.17 24.63 -8.59
N LYS A 331 -2.60 23.64 -9.38
CA LYS A 331 -3.67 23.79 -10.36
C LYS A 331 -5.01 24.10 -9.70
N GLY A 332 -5.74 25.06 -10.25
CA GLY A 332 -7.06 25.46 -9.80
C GLY A 332 -7.10 26.46 -8.64
N ILE A 333 -5.95 26.89 -8.10
CA ILE A 333 -5.89 28.01 -7.15
C ILE A 333 -6.46 29.26 -7.83
N ARG A 334 -7.38 29.96 -7.17
CA ARG A 334 -8.08 31.12 -7.74
C ARG A 334 -7.66 32.43 -7.08
N CYS A 335 -7.55 33.50 -7.88
CA CYS A 335 -7.43 34.88 -7.41
C CYS A 335 -8.54 35.76 -8.00
N GLN A 336 -8.54 37.06 -7.66
CA GLN A 336 -9.55 38.03 -8.10
C GLN A 336 -9.47 38.40 -9.59
N SER A 337 -8.41 37.95 -10.29
CA SER A 337 -8.14 38.31 -11.69
C SER A 337 -7.90 37.05 -12.54
N PRO A 338 -8.91 36.21 -12.78
CA PRO A 338 -8.79 35.11 -13.74
C PRO A 338 -8.72 35.64 -15.17
N MET A 339 -7.96 34.98 -16.04
CA MET A 339 -7.82 35.39 -17.45
C MET A 339 -7.80 34.16 -18.38
N TRP A 340 -8.30 34.32 -19.59
CA TRP A 340 -8.15 33.34 -20.66
C TRP A 340 -6.83 33.56 -21.40
N ASN A 341 -6.03 32.49 -21.52
CA ASN A 341 -4.77 32.49 -22.25
C ASN A 341 -4.74 31.27 -23.19
N LYS A 342 -4.65 31.51 -24.51
CA LYS A 342 -4.57 30.46 -25.56
C LYS A 342 -5.60 29.34 -25.40
N GLY A 343 -6.85 29.69 -25.12
CA GLY A 343 -7.96 28.74 -24.97
C GLY A 343 -8.02 27.99 -23.63
N LYS A 344 -7.10 28.26 -22.70
CA LYS A 344 -7.15 27.76 -21.32
C LYS A 344 -7.41 28.91 -20.34
N MET A 345 -8.23 28.65 -19.33
CA MET A 345 -8.43 29.59 -18.23
C MET A 345 -7.27 29.46 -17.24
N ILE A 346 -6.63 30.58 -16.92
CA ILE A 346 -5.65 30.69 -15.83
C ILE A 346 -6.34 31.41 -14.68
N THR A 347 -6.53 30.71 -13.56
CA THR A 347 -7.32 31.23 -12.44
C THR A 347 -6.52 32.01 -11.41
N SER A 348 -5.19 31.85 -11.40
CA SER A 348 -4.26 32.64 -10.60
C SER A 348 -2.82 32.45 -11.08
N CYS A 349 -1.88 33.24 -10.54
CA CYS A 349 -0.46 33.02 -10.78
C CYS A 349 0.02 31.66 -10.26
N GLY A 350 -0.56 31.12 -9.17
CA GLY A 350 -0.24 29.76 -8.69
C GLY A 350 -0.73 28.67 -9.64
N ASP A 351 -1.94 28.83 -10.16
CA ASP A 351 -2.50 27.94 -11.20
C ASP A 351 -1.64 27.97 -12.47
N ALA A 352 -1.17 29.15 -12.88
CA ALA A 352 -0.25 29.30 -14.01
C ALA A 352 1.05 28.47 -13.85
N VAL A 353 1.62 28.42 -12.64
CA VAL A 353 2.79 27.55 -12.33
C VAL A 353 2.42 26.09 -12.46
N GLY A 354 1.26 25.67 -11.94
CA GLY A 354 0.76 24.31 -12.08
C GLY A 354 0.59 23.89 -13.55
N GLN A 355 0.01 24.76 -14.38
CA GLN A 355 -0.13 24.53 -15.81
C GLN A 355 1.24 24.47 -16.53
N ALA A 356 2.21 25.30 -16.14
CA ALA A 356 3.57 25.25 -16.67
C ALA A 356 4.27 23.91 -16.37
N LEU A 357 4.14 23.39 -15.15
CA LEU A 357 4.71 22.10 -14.75
C LEU A 357 4.07 20.95 -15.55
N GLU A 358 2.76 20.96 -15.75
CA GLU A 358 2.05 19.96 -16.56
C GLU A 358 2.50 19.98 -18.03
N GLN A 359 2.62 21.19 -18.59
CA GLN A 359 3.11 21.35 -19.95
C GLN A 359 4.57 20.89 -20.07
N PHE A 360 5.41 21.17 -19.08
CA PHE A 360 6.78 20.69 -19.02
C PHE A 360 6.86 19.16 -19.06
N VAL A 361 6.07 18.45 -18.25
CA VAL A 361 6.03 16.97 -18.27
C VAL A 361 5.64 16.46 -19.66
N THR A 362 4.67 17.10 -20.29
CA THR A 362 4.21 16.72 -21.64
C THR A 362 5.33 16.88 -22.68
N LEU A 363 6.04 18.02 -22.66
CA LEU A 363 7.13 18.30 -23.60
C LEU A 363 8.35 17.38 -23.36
N TYR A 364 8.66 17.11 -22.09
CA TYR A 364 9.77 16.25 -21.69
C TYR A 364 9.50 14.78 -22.08
N THR A 365 8.28 14.29 -21.87
CA THR A 365 7.88 12.91 -22.22
C THR A 365 7.85 12.68 -23.74
N LYS A 366 7.50 13.71 -24.51
CA LYS A 366 7.47 13.64 -25.98
C LYS A 366 8.84 13.78 -26.64
N GLY A 367 9.93 13.89 -25.87
CA GLY A 367 11.29 14.04 -26.39
C GLY A 367 11.56 15.37 -27.11
N GLN A 368 10.63 16.33 -27.02
CA GLN A 368 10.75 17.65 -27.67
C GLN A 368 11.75 18.58 -26.97
N ILE A 369 12.36 18.10 -25.87
CA ILE A 369 13.41 18.76 -25.11
C ILE A 369 14.60 17.80 -25.05
N GLN A 370 15.33 17.66 -26.16
CA GLN A 370 16.70 17.15 -26.17
C GLN A 370 17.67 18.34 -26.31
N ALA A 371 18.85 18.24 -25.69
CA ALA A 371 19.90 19.23 -25.82
C ALA A 371 20.26 19.41 -27.30
N GLY A 372 20.17 20.65 -27.80
CA GLY A 372 20.22 20.94 -29.23
C GLY A 372 21.53 20.53 -29.91
N GLU A 373 21.39 19.99 -31.12
CA GLU A 373 22.33 20.29 -32.20
C GLU A 373 21.89 21.62 -32.82
N LEU A 374 22.83 22.58 -32.88
CA LEU A 374 22.64 23.80 -33.64
C LEU A 374 22.81 23.47 -35.13
N SER A 375 21.70 23.42 -35.87
CA SER A 375 21.75 23.59 -37.34
C SER A 375 21.59 25.08 -37.66
N VAL A 376 22.68 25.70 -38.09
CA VAL A 376 22.66 27.02 -38.72
C VAL A 376 22.26 26.80 -40.17
N GLU A 377 21.06 27.22 -40.56
CA GLU A 377 20.71 27.38 -41.97
C GLU A 377 20.63 28.87 -42.31
N ASN A 378 21.48 29.27 -43.25
CA ASN A 378 21.55 30.59 -43.85
C ASN A 378 20.62 30.68 -45.08
N GLU A 379 19.96 31.84 -45.20
CA GLU A 379 19.41 32.48 -46.42
C GLU A 379 18.18 31.82 -47.11
N ASN A 380 17.17 32.55 -47.65
CA ASN A 380 17.14 33.90 -48.25
C ASN A 380 15.69 34.51 -48.28
N PRO A 381 15.51 35.78 -48.67
CA PRO A 381 14.32 36.60 -48.41
C PRO A 381 13.25 36.49 -49.51
N GLY A 382 11.97 36.65 -49.14
CA GLY A 382 10.91 36.83 -50.13
C GLY A 382 9.49 37.03 -49.61
N SER A 383 8.97 38.23 -49.90
CA SER A 383 7.58 38.60 -50.22
C SER A 383 6.64 39.19 -49.16
N HIS A 384 6.11 40.35 -49.58
CA HIS A 384 5.29 41.40 -48.98
C HIS A 384 3.96 41.01 -48.30
N GLN A 385 3.49 41.83 -47.35
CA GLN A 385 2.47 42.88 -47.60
C GLN A 385 2.13 43.72 -46.35
N SER A 386 1.92 45.02 -46.61
CA SER A 386 1.53 46.08 -45.66
C SER A 386 0.11 46.56 -45.95
N VAL A 387 -0.75 46.70 -44.93
CA VAL A 387 -1.96 47.56 -44.89
C VAL A 387 -2.26 47.79 -43.38
N GLY A 388 -2.59 48.94 -42.79
CA GLY A 388 -3.07 50.26 -43.20
C GLY A 388 -4.06 50.76 -42.12
N ASN A 389 -4.00 52.04 -41.73
CA ASN A 389 -4.68 52.71 -40.59
C ASN A 389 -6.20 52.45 -40.44
N GLY A 390 -6.68 52.31 -39.19
CA GLY A 390 -8.11 52.27 -38.84
C GLY A 390 -8.48 53.26 -37.73
N PHE A 391 -9.55 54.03 -37.96
CA PHE A 391 -10.14 55.03 -37.06
C PHE A 391 -10.51 54.45 -35.69
N ALA A 392 -10.32 55.24 -34.62
CA ALA A 392 -10.67 54.79 -33.27
C ALA A 392 -12.19 54.82 -33.05
N LEU A 393 -12.72 53.75 -32.46
CA LEU A 393 -14.14 53.56 -32.15
C LEU A 393 -14.34 53.55 -30.63
N CYS A 394 -15.50 54.00 -30.16
CA CYS A 394 -15.85 54.05 -28.75
C CYS A 394 -15.94 52.62 -28.17
N PRO A 395 -15.24 52.30 -27.06
CA PRO A 395 -15.25 50.95 -26.49
C PRO A 395 -16.60 50.54 -25.90
N ASP A 396 -17.49 51.51 -25.60
CA ASP A 396 -18.79 51.21 -25.00
C ASP A 396 -19.89 51.01 -26.06
N CYS A 397 -19.90 51.80 -27.13
CA CYS A 397 -21.00 51.79 -28.11
C CYS A 397 -20.58 51.62 -29.57
N GLY A 398 -19.26 51.62 -29.86
CA GLY A 398 -18.73 51.39 -31.20
C GLY A 398 -18.87 52.56 -32.19
N ASN A 399 -19.33 53.75 -31.76
CA ASN A 399 -19.41 54.93 -32.62
C ASN A 399 -18.05 55.65 -32.72
N THR A 400 -17.81 56.43 -33.77
CA THR A 400 -16.53 57.14 -33.97
C THR A 400 -16.28 58.15 -32.83
N ILE A 401 -15.07 58.14 -32.28
CA ILE A 401 -14.67 59.10 -31.23
C ILE A 401 -13.91 60.28 -31.84
N GLU A 402 -14.10 61.45 -31.25
CA GLU A 402 -13.45 62.69 -31.66
C GLU A 402 -12.58 63.27 -30.54
N HIS A 403 -11.56 64.04 -30.93
CA HIS A 403 -10.72 64.79 -29.98
C HIS A 403 -11.36 66.15 -29.72
N ALA A 404 -11.80 66.38 -28.48
CA ALA A 404 -12.33 67.67 -28.06
C ALA A 404 -11.86 67.99 -26.63
N GLU A 405 -11.42 69.24 -26.42
CA GLU A 405 -10.98 69.76 -25.11
C GLU A 405 -9.88 68.91 -24.45
N GLY A 406 -8.98 68.32 -25.26
CA GLY A 406 -7.84 67.53 -24.76
C GLY A 406 -8.15 66.08 -24.41
N CYS A 407 -9.38 65.60 -24.63
CA CYS A 407 -9.77 64.21 -24.38
C CYS A 407 -10.42 63.56 -25.61
N LEU A 408 -10.41 62.22 -25.66
CA LEU A 408 -11.21 61.45 -26.61
C LEU A 408 -12.64 61.39 -26.10
N LYS A 409 -13.62 61.89 -26.87
CA LYS A 409 -15.03 61.92 -26.49
C LYS A 409 -15.90 61.21 -27.54
N CYS A 410 -16.94 60.52 -27.06
CA CYS A 410 -18.00 59.98 -27.91
C CYS A 410 -19.26 60.85 -27.81
N PRO A 411 -19.69 61.54 -28.89
CA PRO A 411 -20.86 62.41 -28.84
C PRO A 411 -22.18 61.65 -28.69
N ALA A 412 -22.20 60.33 -28.95
CA ALA A 412 -23.42 59.52 -28.92
C ALA A 412 -23.80 59.01 -27.51
N CYS A 413 -22.82 58.61 -26.69
CA CYS A 413 -23.09 58.03 -25.36
C CYS A 413 -22.43 58.78 -24.20
N GLY A 414 -21.62 59.80 -24.47
CA GLY A 414 -20.95 60.58 -23.44
C GLY A 414 -19.69 59.94 -22.84
N TRP A 415 -19.23 58.79 -23.34
CA TRP A 415 -17.95 58.20 -22.94
C TRP A 415 -16.81 59.18 -23.22
N SER A 416 -15.91 59.35 -22.25
CA SER A 416 -14.71 60.19 -22.41
C SER A 416 -13.49 59.54 -21.79
N LYS A 417 -12.33 59.75 -22.41
CA LYS A 417 -11.02 59.33 -21.91
C LYS A 417 -10.02 60.47 -22.08
N CYS A 418 -9.71 61.08 -20.93
CA CYS A 418 -8.55 61.91 -20.68
C CYS A 418 -7.49 61.01 -20.01
#